data_AF-A0A1S2Z8X6-F1
#
_entry.id   AF-A0A1S2Z8X6-F1
#
_cell.length_a   1.000
_cell.length_b   1.000
_cell.length_c   1.000
_cell.angle_alpha   90.00
_cell.angle_beta   90.00
_cell.angle_gamma   90.00
#
_symmetry.space_group_name_H-M   'P 1'
#
loop_
_entity.id
_entity.type
_entity.pdbx_description
1 polymer ?
#
loop_
_entity_poly.entity_id
_entity_poly.type
_entity_poly.pdbx_seq_one_letter_code
_entity_poly.pdbx_strand_id
1 'polypeptide(L)'
;MSNPWFIPYAYIIIGETIYSLLEFLSSGGTFKGWWNDLRIWLYKRTSSYLYAFSDTILKLFGFSDPVFTITSKVSEEEVSKRHEKEIMEFGTSSPMFTILATLAMLNLFCLVSVLKDAILRDGGFGAYEKMGLQVMLCGFLVLINLPIYQGLFLRKDSGKLPSSLAMKSTTLALALFISFRFV
;
A
#
# COMPACT_ATOMS: atom_id res chain seq x y z
N MET A 1 25.07 -12.58 9.68
CA MET A 1 24.69 -12.40 11.09
C MET A 1 23.77 -11.20 11.16
N SER A 2 22.50 -11.43 11.48
CA SER A 2 21.49 -10.38 11.70
C SER A 2 21.95 -9.48 12.84
N ASN A 3 21.83 -8.17 12.64
CA ASN A 3 22.18 -7.17 13.63
C ASN A 3 21.38 -7.47 14.92
N PRO A 4 22.00 -7.65 16.10
CA PRO A 4 21.29 -7.97 17.35
C PRO A 4 20.22 -6.93 17.72
N TRP A 5 20.36 -5.70 17.20
CA TRP A 5 19.36 -4.65 17.32
C TRP A 5 18.04 -4.95 16.61
N PHE A 6 17.97 -5.90 15.67
CA PHE A 6 16.72 -6.28 15.00
C PHE A 6 15.74 -7.00 15.94
N ILE A 7 16.25 -7.77 16.90
CA ILE A 7 15.45 -8.58 17.83
C ILE A 7 14.43 -7.73 18.62
N PRO A 8 14.81 -6.61 19.27
CA PRO A 8 13.84 -5.78 19.98
C PRO A 8 12.80 -5.17 19.04
N TYR A 9 13.17 -4.74 17.82
CA TYR A 9 12.19 -4.23 16.85
C TYR A 9 11.19 -5.31 16.43
N ALA A 10 11.68 -6.50 16.09
CA ALA A 10 10.83 -7.62 15.72
C ALA A 10 9.89 -8.01 16.87
N TYR A 11 10.40 -8.04 18.11
CA TYR A 11 9.61 -8.35 19.30
C TYR A 11 8.47 -7.34 19.51
N ILE A 12 8.76 -6.04 19.43
CA ILE A 12 7.74 -4.98 19.59
C ILE A 12 6.69 -5.08 18.50
N ILE A 13 7.11 -5.22 17.23
CA ILE A 13 6.19 -5.31 16.09
C ILE A 13 5.28 -6.53 16.23
N ILE A 14 5.84 -7.70 16.56
CA ILE A 14 5.07 -8.93 16.73
C ILE A 14 4.13 -8.81 17.93
N GLY A 15 4.61 -8.27 19.06
CA GLY A 15 3.81 -8.08 20.27
C GLY A 15 2.61 -7.16 20.03
N GLU A 16 2.83 -6.00 19.42
CA GLU A 16 1.76 -5.05 19.06
C GLU A 16 0.77 -5.67 18.06
N THR A 17 1.26 -6.39 17.05
CA THR A 17 0.42 -7.05 16.05
C THR A 17 -0.49 -8.09 16.71
N ILE A 18 0.07 -8.97 17.56
CA ILE A 18 -0.70 -10.00 18.27
C ILE A 18 -1.69 -9.36 19.24
N TYR A 19 -1.27 -8.35 20.00
CA TYR A 19 -2.14 -7.65 20.93
C TYR A 19 -3.33 -7.02 20.20
N SER A 20 -3.09 -6.29 19.11
CA SER A 20 -4.16 -5.68 18.31
C SER A 20 -5.13 -6.72 17.75
N LEU A 21 -4.61 -7.88 17.32
CA LEU A 21 -5.43 -8.96 16.80
C LEU A 21 -6.32 -9.56 17.89
N LEU A 22 -5.77 -9.81 19.08
CA LEU A 22 -6.52 -10.33 20.22
C LEU A 22 -7.60 -9.35 20.66
N GLU A 23 -7.26 -8.07 20.78
CA GLU A 23 -8.22 -7.01 21.14
C GLU A 23 -9.36 -6.92 20.11
N PHE A 24 -9.05 -6.98 18.82
CA PHE A 24 -10.04 -6.93 17.75
C PHE A 24 -10.98 -8.13 17.79
N LEU A 25 -10.45 -9.34 18.02
CA LEU A 25 -11.24 -10.56 18.15
C LEU A 25 -12.07 -10.56 19.44
N SER A 26 -11.52 -10.12 20.57
CA SER A 26 -12.24 -9.99 21.84
C SER A 26 -13.39 -8.97 21.75
N SER A 27 -13.25 -7.96 20.90
CA SER A 27 -14.29 -6.96 20.63
C SER A 27 -15.39 -7.47 19.67
N GLY A 28 -15.37 -8.75 19.30
CA GLY A 28 -16.34 -9.35 18.37
C GLY A 28 -16.03 -9.11 16.89
N GLY A 29 -14.83 -8.65 16.57
CA GLY A 29 -14.37 -8.46 15.19
C GLY A 29 -13.98 -9.77 14.50
N THR A 30 -13.83 -9.73 13.18
CA THR A 30 -13.36 -10.86 12.36
C THR A 30 -11.89 -10.70 11.98
N PHE A 31 -11.20 -11.80 11.67
CA PHE A 31 -9.81 -11.75 11.16
C PHE A 31 -9.70 -10.90 9.87
N LYS A 32 -10.70 -10.99 8.99
CA LYS A 32 -10.76 -10.21 7.75
C LYS A 32 -10.96 -8.71 8.04
N GLY A 33 -11.77 -8.38 9.05
CA GLY A 33 -11.94 -7.03 9.56
C GLY A 33 -10.64 -6.44 10.10
N TRP A 34 -9.92 -7.20 10.94
CA TRP A 34 -8.61 -6.79 11.46
C TRP A 34 -7.59 -6.54 10.34
N TRP A 35 -7.53 -7.44 9.35
CA TRP A 35 -6.65 -7.28 8.20
C TRP A 35 -6.99 -6.03 7.39
N ASN A 36 -8.28 -5.71 7.26
CA ASN A 36 -8.73 -4.50 6.59
C ASN A 36 -8.39 -3.24 7.40
N ASP A 37 -8.47 -3.30 8.73
CA ASP A 37 -8.08 -2.19 9.61
C ASP A 37 -6.57 -1.92 9.55
N LEU A 38 -5.74 -2.96 9.62
CA LEU A 38 -4.30 -2.86 9.43
C LEU A 38 -3.93 -2.20 8.09
N ARG A 39 -4.65 -2.57 7.01
CA ARG A 39 -4.49 -1.97 5.69
C ARG A 39 -4.86 -0.48 5.70
N ILE A 40 -6.01 -0.12 6.28
CA ILE A 40 -6.47 1.27 6.36
C ILE A 40 -5.50 2.11 7.19
N TRP A 41 -4.99 1.55 8.29
CA TRP A 41 -3.96 2.19 9.12
C TRP A 41 -2.69 2.48 8.31
N LEU A 42 -2.20 1.51 7.54
CA LEU A 42 -1.04 1.68 6.65
C LEU A 42 -1.31 2.79 5.60
N TYR A 43 -2.49 2.78 4.99
CA TYR A 43 -2.86 3.75 3.96
C TYR A 43 -2.98 5.16 4.51
N LYS A 44 -3.59 5.34 5.69
CA LYS A 44 -3.62 6.63 6.38
C LYS A 44 -2.19 7.10 6.63
N ARG A 45 -1.35 6.24 7.21
CA ARG A 45 0.03 6.62 7.55
C ARG A 45 0.88 7.00 6.34
N THR A 46 0.67 6.34 5.21
CA THR A 46 1.44 6.60 3.98
C THR A 46 0.87 7.72 3.13
N SER A 47 -0.44 7.92 3.09
CA SER A 47 -1.07 8.91 2.21
C SER A 47 -1.41 10.21 2.94
N SER A 48 -2.09 10.17 4.08
CA SER A 48 -2.62 11.38 4.72
C SER A 48 -1.51 12.26 5.28
N TYR A 49 -0.49 11.67 5.91
CA TYR A 49 0.65 12.43 6.44
C TYR A 49 1.52 13.01 5.33
N LEU A 50 1.81 12.24 4.28
CA LEU A 50 2.56 12.75 3.13
C LEU A 50 1.80 13.89 2.44
N TYR A 51 0.50 13.73 2.25
CA TYR A 51 -0.33 14.77 1.66
C TYR A 51 -0.41 16.02 2.54
N ALA A 52 -0.64 15.87 3.86
CA ALA A 52 -0.66 16.99 4.79
C ALA A 52 0.70 17.71 4.85
N PHE A 53 1.80 16.97 4.77
CA PHE A 53 3.15 17.53 4.70
C PHE A 53 3.37 18.31 3.40
N SER A 54 3.04 17.71 2.25
CA SER A 54 3.13 18.39 0.94
C SER A 54 2.24 19.62 0.86
N ASP A 55 1.02 19.56 1.37
CA ASP A 55 0.09 20.70 1.44
C ASP A 55 0.65 21.83 2.32
N THR A 56 1.25 21.48 3.46
CA THR A 56 1.91 22.46 4.34
C THR A 56 3.10 23.14 3.65
N ILE A 57 3.90 22.38 2.90
CA ILE A 57 5.00 22.95 2.10
C ILE A 57 4.47 23.88 1.01
N LEU A 58 3.45 23.45 0.26
CA LEU A 58 2.85 24.27 -0.80
C LEU A 58 2.23 25.56 -0.25
N LYS A 59 1.62 25.49 0.94
CA LYS A 59 1.15 26.67 1.69
C LYS A 59 2.30 27.59 2.09
N LEU A 60 3.43 27.04 2.55
CA LEU A 60 4.61 27.82 2.89
C LEU A 60 5.17 28.58 1.67
N PHE A 61 5.09 27.99 0.48
CA PHE A 61 5.48 28.62 -0.78
C PHE A 61 4.37 29.49 -1.40
N GLY A 62 3.19 29.61 -0.78
CA GLY A 62 2.09 30.46 -1.25
C GLY A 62 1.31 29.90 -2.45
N PHE A 63 1.42 28.61 -2.76
CA PHE A 63 0.80 27.98 -3.93
C PHE A 63 -0.55 27.27 -3.67
N SER A 64 -0.96 27.05 -2.41
CA SER A 64 -2.14 26.24 -2.07
C SER A 64 -3.17 26.97 -1.20
N ASP A 65 -4.42 27.01 -1.66
CA ASP A 65 -5.61 27.25 -0.83
C ASP A 65 -6.10 25.93 -0.18
N PRO A 66 -6.64 25.95 1.05
CA PRO A 66 -7.11 24.75 1.73
C PRO A 66 -8.38 24.17 1.08
N VAL A 67 -8.24 23.13 0.25
CA VAL A 67 -9.38 22.38 -0.31
C VAL A 67 -9.79 21.28 0.68
N PHE A 68 -10.51 21.66 1.74
CA PHE A 68 -11.18 20.68 2.60
C PHE A 68 -12.61 20.46 2.10
N THR A 69 -12.76 19.68 1.03
CA THR A 69 -14.08 19.33 0.49
C THR A 69 -14.75 18.32 1.41
N ILE A 70 -15.83 18.73 2.07
CA ILE A 70 -16.66 17.85 2.91
C ILE A 70 -17.28 16.77 2.03
N THR A 71 -16.85 15.51 2.17
CA THR A 71 -17.50 14.38 1.50
C THR A 71 -18.85 14.09 2.15
N SER A 72 -19.93 14.14 1.37
CA SER A 72 -21.26 13.75 1.82
C SER A 72 -21.31 12.24 2.11
N LYS A 73 -21.72 11.85 3.33
CA LYS A 73 -21.96 10.44 3.71
C LYS A 73 -23.29 9.87 3.18
N VAL A 74 -23.69 10.23 1.95
CA VAL A 74 -24.83 9.59 1.28
C VAL A 74 -24.27 8.52 0.37
N SER A 75 -24.32 7.27 0.82
CA SER A 75 -23.87 6.10 0.04
C SER A 75 -25.05 5.48 -0.70
N GLU A 76 -24.92 5.31 -2.02
CA GLU A 76 -25.85 4.52 -2.83
C GLU A 76 -25.94 3.06 -2.32
N GLU A 77 -27.09 2.39 -2.49
CA GLU A 77 -27.32 1.02 -1.97
C GLU A 77 -26.30 -0.03 -2.48
N GLU A 78 -25.67 0.21 -3.63
CA GLU A 78 -24.60 -0.65 -4.13
C GLU A 78 -23.27 -0.48 -3.38
N VAL A 79 -23.03 0.72 -2.86
CA VAL A 79 -21.85 1.06 -2.05
C VAL A 79 -21.98 0.42 -0.67
N SER A 80 -23.15 0.50 -0.04
CA SER A 80 -23.39 -0.14 1.27
C SER A 80 -23.21 -1.66 1.22
N LYS A 81 -23.74 -2.33 0.18
CA LYS A 81 -23.58 -3.79 -0.02
C LYS A 81 -22.13 -4.21 -0.26
N ARG A 82 -21.28 -3.35 -0.85
CA ARG A 82 -19.84 -3.62 -1.00
C ARG A 82 -19.07 -3.37 0.30
N HIS A 83 -19.45 -2.33 1.05
CA HIS A 83 -18.93 -2.06 2.38
C HIS A 83 -19.22 -3.21 3.36
N GLU A 84 -20.44 -3.76 3.37
CA GLU A 84 -20.81 -4.94 4.17
C GLU A 84 -19.99 -6.19 3.82
N LYS A 85 -19.53 -6.30 2.56
CA LYS A 85 -18.65 -7.40 2.11
C LYS A 85 -17.16 -7.13 2.36
N GLU A 86 -16.83 -6.03 3.03
CA GLU A 86 -15.46 -5.55 3.31
C GLU A 86 -14.63 -5.35 2.02
N ILE A 87 -15.30 -4.89 0.97
CA ILE A 87 -14.68 -4.59 -0.32
C ILE A 87 -14.36 -3.10 -0.37
N MET A 88 -13.09 -2.77 -0.63
CA MET A 88 -12.67 -1.37 -0.82
C MET A 88 -13.18 -0.80 -2.15
N GLU A 89 -13.68 0.42 -2.09
CA GLU A 89 -14.06 1.23 -3.24
C GLU A 89 -12.99 2.27 -3.57
N PHE A 90 -12.78 2.48 -4.87
CA PHE A 90 -11.72 3.36 -5.37
C PHE A 90 -12.21 4.36 -6.43
N GLY A 91 -13.53 4.51 -6.60
CA GLY A 91 -14.15 5.16 -7.76
C GLY A 91 -13.85 6.65 -7.96
N THR A 92 -13.27 7.35 -6.96
CA THR A 92 -12.92 8.77 -7.08
C THR A 92 -11.44 8.96 -7.44
N SER A 93 -11.16 9.72 -8.50
CA SER A 93 -9.79 10.07 -8.92
C SER A 93 -9.13 11.04 -7.95
N SER A 94 -8.50 10.54 -6.89
CA SER A 94 -7.74 11.34 -5.91
C SER A 94 -6.22 11.21 -6.10
N PRO A 95 -5.45 12.30 -5.94
CA PRO A 95 -3.98 12.25 -5.88
C PRO A 95 -3.44 11.25 -4.86
N MET A 96 -4.14 11.05 -3.73
CA MET A 96 -3.76 10.06 -2.71
C MET A 96 -3.76 8.63 -3.28
N PHE A 97 -4.79 8.27 -4.06
CA PHE A 97 -4.83 6.97 -4.74
C PHE A 97 -3.72 6.83 -5.78
N THR A 98 -3.29 7.93 -6.41
CA THR A 98 -2.14 7.91 -7.33
C THR A 98 -0.87 7.50 -6.58
N ILE A 99 -0.58 8.14 -5.44
CA ILE A 99 0.62 7.86 -4.63
C ILE A 99 0.59 6.40 -4.15
N LEU A 100 -0.52 5.96 -3.57
CA LEU A 100 -0.72 4.58 -3.13
C LEU A 100 -0.54 3.57 -4.27
N ALA A 101 -1.14 3.81 -5.44
CA ALA A 101 -0.99 2.94 -6.60
C ALA A 101 0.44 2.91 -7.14
N THR A 102 1.14 4.05 -7.18
CA THR A 102 2.54 4.12 -7.62
C THR A 102 3.46 3.32 -6.69
N LEU A 103 3.27 3.44 -5.38
CA LEU A 103 4.07 2.72 -4.38
C LEU A 103 3.78 1.22 -4.42
N ALA A 104 2.52 0.83 -4.60
CA ALA A 104 2.13 -0.56 -4.80
C ALA A 104 2.79 -1.14 -6.07
N MET A 105 2.73 -0.45 -7.21
CA MET A 105 3.38 -0.91 -8.45
C MET A 105 4.90 -1.00 -8.32
N LEU A 106 5.53 -0.03 -7.65
CA LEU A 106 6.98 -0.03 -7.42
C LEU A 106 7.42 -1.24 -6.59
N ASN A 107 6.71 -1.54 -5.49
CA ASN A 107 6.98 -2.73 -4.68
C ASN A 107 6.78 -4.02 -5.49
N LEU A 108 5.74 -4.08 -6.34
CA LEU A 108 5.49 -5.22 -7.22
C LEU A 108 6.64 -5.43 -8.24
N PHE A 109 7.09 -4.36 -8.90
CA PHE A 109 8.20 -4.44 -9.85
C PHE A 109 9.51 -4.86 -9.19
N CYS A 110 9.79 -4.34 -7.99
CA CYS A 110 10.95 -4.74 -7.20
C CYS A 110 10.91 -6.24 -6.88
N LEU A 111 9.78 -6.74 -6.39
CA LEU A 111 9.61 -8.16 -6.06
C LEU A 111 9.75 -9.07 -7.29
N VAL A 112 9.12 -8.70 -8.40
CA VAL A 112 9.23 -9.44 -9.67
C VAL A 112 10.67 -9.45 -10.19
N SER A 113 11.40 -8.34 -10.06
CA SER A 113 12.81 -8.28 -10.45
C SER A 113 13.68 -9.21 -9.62
N VAL A 114 13.51 -9.21 -8.30
CA VAL A 114 14.25 -10.10 -7.40
C VAL A 114 13.94 -11.57 -7.72
N LEU A 115 12.67 -11.90 -7.97
CA LEU A 115 12.27 -13.26 -8.33
C LEU A 115 12.84 -13.69 -9.69
N LYS A 116 12.80 -12.81 -10.70
CA LYS A 116 13.40 -13.07 -12.01
C LYS A 116 14.90 -13.29 -11.90
N ASP A 117 15.59 -12.43 -11.17
CA ASP A 117 17.04 -12.58 -10.95
C ASP A 117 17.35 -13.86 -10.17
N ALA A 118 16.52 -14.25 -9.21
CA ALA A 118 16.70 -15.50 -8.45
C ALA A 118 16.51 -16.77 -9.31
N ILE A 119 15.65 -16.72 -10.34
CA ILE A 119 15.36 -17.85 -11.23
C ILE A 119 16.35 -17.91 -12.41
N LEU A 120 16.71 -16.76 -12.99
CA LEU A 120 17.50 -16.69 -14.23
C LEU A 120 19.00 -16.69 -14.01
N ARG A 121 19.48 -16.28 -12.83
CA ARG A 121 20.90 -16.17 -12.52
C ARG A 121 21.32 -17.41 -11.72
N ASP A 122 22.32 -18.11 -12.22
CA ASP A 122 22.90 -19.35 -11.66
C ASP A 122 23.53 -19.18 -10.24
N GLY A 123 23.40 -17.99 -9.63
CA GLY A 123 23.88 -17.67 -8.29
C GLY A 123 22.85 -17.87 -7.16
N GLY A 124 21.63 -18.32 -7.49
CA GLY A 124 20.56 -18.58 -6.52
C GLY A 124 20.20 -17.37 -5.64
N PHE A 125 19.53 -17.64 -4.50
CA PHE A 125 19.14 -16.59 -3.53
C PHE A 125 20.33 -15.98 -2.77
N GLY A 126 21.57 -16.46 -3.00
CA GLY A 126 22.76 -16.10 -2.22
C GLY A 126 23.11 -14.61 -2.24
N ALA A 127 22.85 -13.91 -3.35
CA ALA A 127 23.03 -12.45 -3.43
C ALA A 127 22.01 -11.67 -2.58
N TYR A 128 20.83 -12.25 -2.35
CA TYR A 128 19.70 -11.63 -1.65
C TYR A 128 19.52 -12.14 -0.22
N GLU A 129 20.30 -13.13 0.23
CA GLU A 129 20.28 -13.60 1.64
C GLU A 129 20.49 -12.45 2.62
N LYS A 130 21.39 -11.51 2.30
CA LYS A 130 21.64 -10.31 3.12
C LYS A 130 20.47 -9.31 3.11
N MET A 131 19.60 -9.39 2.11
CA MET A 131 18.41 -8.53 1.94
C MET A 131 17.10 -9.28 2.21
N GLY A 132 17.14 -10.48 2.81
CA GLY A 132 15.95 -11.32 3.00
C GLY A 132 14.80 -10.61 3.72
N LEU A 133 15.11 -9.80 4.74
CA LEU A 133 14.11 -9.00 5.45
C LEU A 133 13.45 -7.94 4.56
N GLN A 134 14.22 -7.30 3.67
CA GLN A 134 13.69 -6.30 2.74
C GLN A 134 12.79 -6.94 1.68
N VAL A 135 13.17 -8.13 1.18
CA VAL A 135 12.34 -8.92 0.26
C VAL A 135 11.05 -9.37 0.95
N MET A 136 11.13 -9.83 2.20
CA MET A 136 9.98 -10.22 3.02
C MET A 136 9.03 -9.03 3.26
N LEU A 137 9.56 -7.87 3.65
CA LEU A 137 8.80 -6.63 3.82
C LEU A 137 8.12 -6.19 2.52
N CYS A 138 8.85 -6.24 1.39
CA CYS A 138 8.31 -5.93 0.07
C CYS A 138 7.15 -6.88 -0.29
N GLY A 139 7.30 -8.19 -0.05
CA GLY A 139 6.24 -9.18 -0.24
C GLY A 139 5.02 -8.90 0.63
N PHE A 140 5.22 -8.57 1.91
CA PHE A 140 4.14 -8.21 2.82
C PHE A 140 3.39 -6.95 2.35
N LEU A 141 4.10 -5.92 1.88
CA LEU A 141 3.49 -4.73 1.30
C LEU A 141 2.69 -5.03 0.03
N VAL A 142 3.18 -5.92 -0.83
CA VAL A 142 2.42 -6.39 -2.01
C VAL A 142 1.14 -7.11 -1.57
N LEU A 143 1.19 -7.96 -0.54
CA LEU A 143 0.00 -8.64 -0.01
C LEU A 143 -1.03 -7.68 0.59
N ILE A 144 -0.60 -6.66 1.34
CA ILE A 144 -1.51 -5.63 1.88
C ILE A 144 -2.19 -4.86 0.73
N ASN A 145 -1.43 -4.54 -0.32
CA ASN A 145 -1.89 -3.80 -1.50
C ASN A 145 -2.63 -4.66 -2.54
N LEU A 146 -2.89 -5.95 -2.26
CA LEU A 146 -3.65 -6.84 -3.14
C LEU A 146 -4.97 -6.25 -3.70
N PRO A 147 -5.85 -5.60 -2.90
CA PRO A 147 -7.09 -5.03 -3.42
C PRO A 147 -6.84 -3.86 -4.39
N ILE A 148 -5.70 -3.18 -4.29
CA ILE A 148 -5.33 -2.12 -5.24
C ILE A 148 -5.03 -2.74 -6.60
N TYR A 149 -4.23 -3.83 -6.66
CA TYR A 149 -3.99 -4.53 -7.92
C TYR A 149 -5.27 -5.13 -8.50
N GLN A 150 -6.14 -5.68 -7.66
CA GLN A 150 -7.46 -6.15 -8.09
C GLN A 150 -8.29 -5.00 -8.66
N GLY A 151 -8.31 -3.84 -8.00
CA GLY A 151 -8.99 -2.63 -8.45
C GLY A 151 -8.40 -2.01 -9.73
N LEU A 152 -7.11 -2.21 -10.00
CA LEU A 152 -6.41 -1.73 -11.20
C LEU A 152 -6.65 -2.63 -12.42
N PHE A 153 -6.43 -3.94 -12.27
CA PHE A 153 -6.33 -4.86 -13.40
C PHE A 153 -7.51 -5.83 -13.54
N LEU A 154 -8.06 -6.33 -12.43
CA LEU A 154 -9.03 -7.44 -12.44
C LEU A 154 -10.49 -6.99 -12.37
N ARG A 155 -10.74 -5.82 -11.80
CA ARG A 155 -12.08 -5.30 -11.54
C ARG A 155 -12.64 -4.56 -12.76
N LYS A 156 -13.91 -4.85 -13.09
CA LYS A 156 -14.69 -4.21 -14.18
C LYS A 156 -15.96 -3.52 -13.67
N ASP A 157 -16.18 -3.51 -12.35
CA ASP A 157 -17.33 -2.86 -11.70
C ASP A 157 -17.10 -1.34 -11.50
N SER A 158 -18.14 -0.62 -11.08
CA SER A 158 -18.11 0.83 -10.81
C SER A 158 -17.17 1.24 -9.66
N GLY A 159 -16.65 0.27 -8.89
CA GLY A 159 -15.66 0.50 -7.82
C GLY A 159 -14.21 0.43 -8.31
N LYS A 160 -13.98 0.28 -9.63
CA LYS A 160 -12.65 0.23 -10.26
C LYS A 160 -11.91 1.55 -10.13
N LEU A 161 -10.58 1.47 -10.01
CA LEU A 161 -9.72 2.64 -10.16
C LEU A 161 -9.81 3.19 -11.60
N PRO A 162 -9.84 4.53 -11.80
CA PRO A 162 -9.83 5.11 -13.14
C PRO A 162 -8.63 4.60 -13.95
N SER A 163 -8.86 4.15 -15.17
CA SER A 163 -7.79 3.60 -16.04
C SER A 163 -6.70 4.62 -16.35
N SER A 164 -7.04 5.91 -16.41
CA SER A 164 -6.08 7.01 -16.55
C SER A 164 -5.10 7.08 -15.37
N LEU A 165 -5.60 6.85 -14.15
CA LEU A 165 -4.81 6.79 -12.93
C LEU A 165 -3.89 5.57 -12.93
N ALA A 166 -4.41 4.43 -13.39
CA ALA A 166 -3.65 3.18 -13.54
C ALA A 166 -2.46 3.38 -14.48
N MET A 167 -2.68 4.01 -15.63
CA MET A 167 -1.62 4.31 -16.60
C MET A 167 -0.58 5.25 -16.01
N LYS A 168 -0.99 6.40 -15.44
CA LYS A 168 -0.07 7.37 -14.83
C LYS A 168 0.78 6.75 -13.72
N SER A 169 0.14 5.99 -12.84
CA SER A 169 0.83 5.36 -11.71
C SER A 169 1.82 4.28 -12.15
N THR A 170 1.45 3.48 -13.15
CA THR A 170 2.32 2.45 -13.72
C THR A 170 3.53 3.07 -14.42
N THR A 171 3.33 4.10 -15.24
CA THR A 171 4.43 4.80 -15.93
C THR A 171 5.40 5.44 -14.92
N LEU A 172 4.89 6.12 -13.88
CA LEU A 172 5.74 6.71 -12.85
C LEU A 172 6.51 5.65 -12.07
N ALA A 173 5.85 4.55 -11.67
CA ALA A 173 6.49 3.45 -10.97
C ALA A 173 7.59 2.79 -11.80
N LEU A 174 7.38 2.60 -13.11
CA LEU A 174 8.40 2.09 -14.02
C LEU A 174 9.59 3.04 -14.14
N ALA A 175 9.34 4.34 -14.29
CA ALA A 175 10.40 5.34 -14.38
C ALA A 175 11.27 5.35 -13.11
N LEU A 176 10.64 5.33 -11.93
CA LEU A 176 11.33 5.23 -10.65
C LEU A 176 12.13 3.93 -10.55
N PHE A 177 11.49 2.79 -10.85
CA PHE A 177 12.16 1.48 -10.80
C PHE A 177 13.41 1.44 -11.70
N ILE A 178 13.31 1.94 -12.93
CA ILE A 178 14.44 2.03 -13.86
C ILE A 178 15.53 2.94 -13.28
N SER A 179 15.18 4.13 -12.80
CA SER A 179 16.16 5.07 -12.23
C SER A 179 16.96 4.47 -11.07
N PHE A 180 16.31 3.74 -10.16
CA PHE A 180 16.98 3.06 -9.04
C PHE A 180 17.79 1.83 -9.46
N ARG A 181 17.52 1.23 -10.62
CA ARG A 181 18.25 0.06 -11.10
C ARG A 181 19.58 0.41 -11.79
N PHE A 182 19.66 1.61 -12.36
CA PHE A 182 20.79 2.11 -13.14
C PHE A 182 21.74 3.05 -12.37
N VAL A 183 21.41 3.38 -11.11
CA VAL A 183 22.30 4.04 -10.14
C VAL A 183 22.98 2.97 -9.30
#